data_AF-A0A838VP24-F1
#
_entry.id   AF-A0A838VP24-F1
#
_cell.length_a   1.000
_cell.length_b   1.000
_cell.length_c   1.000
_cell.angle_alpha   90.00
_cell.angle_beta   90.00
_cell.angle_gamma   90.00
#
_symmetry.space_group_name_H-M   'P 1'
#
loop_
_entity.id
_entity.type
_entity.pdbx_description
1 polymer ?
#
loop_
_entity_poly.entity_id
_entity_poly.type
_entity_poly.pdbx_seq_one_letter_code
_entity_poly.pdbx_strand_id
1 'polypeptide(L)' 'SFRRTALTQMANAGIPLRHIQEISGHNDLGTLQRYLEVTPEQRRKAVAVIGF' A
#
# COMPACT_ATOMS: atom_id res chain seq x y z
N SER A 1 -9.09 -14.73 -1.02
CA SER A 1 -10.09 -13.73 -0.56
C SER A 1 -10.02 -12.51 -1.48
N PHE A 2 -11.15 -12.10 -2.06
CA PHE A 2 -11.28 -10.93 -2.93
C PHE A 2 -10.79 -9.63 -2.27
N ARG A 3 -11.03 -9.47 -0.96
CA ARG A 3 -10.58 -8.32 -0.16
C ARG A 3 -9.06 -8.16 -0.22
N ARG A 4 -8.29 -9.23 0.00
CA ARG A 4 -6.82 -9.17 -0.04
C ARG A 4 -6.31 -8.80 -1.43
N THR A 5 -6.87 -9.40 -2.48
CA THR A 5 -6.49 -9.10 -3.87
C THR A 5 -6.76 -7.63 -4.24
N ALA A 6 -7.91 -7.08 -3.85
CA ALA A 6 -8.24 -5.67 -4.10
C ALA A 6 -7.30 -4.71 -3.37
N LEU A 7 -6.96 -4.98 -2.11
CA LEU A 7 -6.00 -4.18 -1.34
C LEU A 7 -4.61 -4.18 -1.98
N THR A 8 -4.13 -5.35 -2.39
CA THR A 8 -2.83 -5.49 -3.06
C THR A 8 -2.83 -4.76 -4.42
N GLN A 9 -3.91 -4.83 -5.20
CA GLN A 9 -4.02 -4.09 -6.47
C GLN A 9 -4.00 -2.57 -6.26
N MET A 10 -4.76 -2.04 -5.30
CA MET A 10 -4.77 -0.60 -5.00
C MET A 10 -3.40 -0.10 -4.56
N ALA A 11 -2.69 -0.87 -3.72
CA ALA A 11 -1.34 -0.51 -3.30
C ALA A 11 -0.32 -0.59 -4.44
N ASN A 12 -0.42 -1.60 -5.31
CA ASN A 12 0.42 -1.70 -6.51
C ASN A 12 0.14 -0.57 -7.51
N ALA A 13 -1.08 -0.05 -7.55
CA ALA A 13 -1.45 1.14 -8.31
C ALA A 13 -0.93 2.46 -7.68
N GLY A 14 -0.25 2.40 -6.54
CA GLY A 14 0.32 3.57 -5.86
C GLY A 14 -0.68 4.38 -5.06
N ILE A 15 -1.88 3.86 -4.79
CA ILE A 15 -2.87 4.55 -3.97
C ILE A 15 -2.34 4.65 -2.52
N PRO A 16 -2.39 5.82 -1.87
CA PRO A 16 -1.90 5.96 -0.51
C PRO A 16 -2.69 5.09 0.48
N LEU A 17 -1.99 4.45 1.43
CA LEU A 17 -2.56 3.47 2.36
C LEU A 17 -3.77 3.98 3.15
N ARG A 18 -3.80 5.26 3.51
CA ARG A 18 -4.94 5.89 4.19
C ARG A 18 -6.22 5.85 3.36
N HIS A 19 -6.13 6.10 2.05
CA HIS A 19 -7.28 6.02 1.15
C HIS A 19 -7.77 4.57 1.03
N ILE A 20 -6.84 3.64 0.90
CA ILE A 20 -7.15 2.20 0.86
C ILE A 20 -7.83 1.77 2.18
N GLN A 21 -7.35 2.24 3.32
CA GLN A 21 -7.93 1.97 4.64
C GLN A 21 -9.39 2.44 4.72
N GLU A 22 -9.66 3.68 4.31
CA GLU A 22 -11.01 4.26 4.30
C GLU A 22 -11.96 3.48 3.38
N ILE A 23 -11.52 3.18 2.14
CA ILE A 23 -12.31 2.41 1.16
C ILE A 23 -12.63 1.01 1.66
N SER A 24 -11.68 0.37 2.35
CA SER A 24 -11.82 -1.01 2.81
C SER A 24 -12.45 -1.17 4.20
N GLY A 25 -12.67 -0.06 4.92
CA GLY A 25 -13.25 -0.07 6.26
C GLY A 25 -12.37 -0.76 7.31
N HIS A 26 -11.03 -0.72 7.17
CA HIS A 26 -10.14 -1.23 8.22
C HIS A 26 -10.00 -0.21 9.34
N ASN A 27 -10.33 -0.60 10.56
CA ASN A 27 -10.12 0.23 11.75
C ASN A 27 -8.64 0.30 12.18
N ASP A 28 -7.81 -0.66 11.74
CA ASP A 28 -6.39 -0.74 12.05
C ASP A 28 -5.52 -0.77 10.79
N LEU A 29 -4.58 0.17 10.71
CA LEU A 29 -3.62 0.28 9.60
C LEU A 29 -2.54 -0.81 9.70
N GLY A 30 -2.21 -1.30 10.89
CA GLY A 30 -1.20 -2.34 11.09
C GLY A 30 -1.59 -3.65 10.40
N THR A 31 -2.88 -3.97 10.39
CA THR A 31 -3.44 -5.11 9.66
C THR A 31 -3.32 -4.93 8.14
N LEU A 32 -3.48 -3.70 7.63
CA LEU A 32 -3.30 -3.38 6.21
C LEU A 32 -1.83 -3.54 5.77
N GLN A 33 -0.91 -3.08 6.62
CA GLN A 33 0.53 -3.09 6.36
C GLN A 33 1.11 -4.51 6.24
N ARG A 34 0.56 -5.50 6.95
CA ARG A 34 0.99 -6.91 6.84
C ARG A 34 0.80 -7.50 5.45
N TYR A 35 -0.01 -6.89 4.60
CA TYR A 35 -0.29 -7.37 3.25
C TYR A 35 0.50 -6.66 2.16
N LEU A 36 1.32 -5.68 2.53
CA LEU A 36 2.03 -4.80 1.61
C LEU A 36 3.52 -4.89 1.89
N GLU A 37 4.12 -6.00 1.45
CA GLU A 37 5.57 -6.08 1.36
C GLU A 37 6.05 -5.01 0.37
N VAL A 38 6.78 -4.02 0.88
CA VAL A 38 7.38 -2.97 0.07
C VAL A 38 8.45 -3.62 -0.80
N THR A 39 8.24 -3.62 -2.12
CA THR A 39 9.26 -4.16 -3.02
C THR A 39 10.50 -3.26 -3.02
N PRO A 40 11.71 -3.81 -3.25
CA PRO A 40 12.92 -3.01 -3.37
C PRO A 40 12.80 -1.89 -4.43
N GLU A 41 12.01 -2.12 -5.48
CA GLU A 41 11.76 -1.15 -6.55
C GLU A 41 10.91 0.03 -6.10
N GLN A 42 9.83 -0.22 -5.37
CA GLN A 42 9.01 0.83 -4.77
C GLN A 42 9.83 1.69 -3.80
N ARG A 43 10.73 1.06 -3.04
CA ARG A 43 11.66 1.78 -2.15
C ARG A 43 12.61 2.68 -2.93
N ARG A 44 13.22 2.19 -4.02
CA ARG A 44 14.09 2.99 -4.89
C ARG A 44 13.36 4.19 -5.48
N LYS A 45 12.15 3.98 -6.02
CA LYS A 45 11.32 5.06 -6.57
C LYS A 45 10.95 6.10 -5.53
N ALA A 46 10.60 5.68 -4.32
CA ALA A 46 10.26 6.60 -3.24
C ALA A 46 11.45 7.50 -2.84
N VAL A 47 12.67 6.94 -2.81
CA VAL A 47 13.89 7.72 -2.53
C VAL A 47 14.25 8.64 -3.70
N ALA A 48 14.04 8.22 -4.96
CA ALA A 48 14.30 9.05 -6.12
C ALA A 48 13.42 10.32 -6.17
N VAL A 49 12.20 10.28 -5.62
CA VAL A 49 11.28 11.45 -5.58
C VAL A 49 11.82 12.58 -4.70
N ILE A 50 12.57 12.27 -3.64
CA ILE A 50 13.14 13.28 -2.73
C ILE A 50 14.51 13.81 -3.19
N GLY A 51 15.03 13.35 -4.34
CA GLY A 51 16.16 13.96 -5.03
C GLY A 51 17.55 13.78 -4.39
N PHE A 52 17.79 12.67 -3.69
CA PHE A 52 19.14 12.27 -3.25
C PHE A 52 19.89 11.47 -4.32
#